data_AF-R9PI27-F1
#
_entry.id   AF-R9PI27-F1
#
_cell.length_a   1.000
_cell.length_b   1.000
_cell.length_c   1.000
_cell.angle_alpha   90.00
_cell.angle_beta   90.00
_cell.angle_gamma   90.00
#
_symmetry.space_group_name_H-M   'P 1'
#
loop_
_entity.id
_entity.type
_entity.pdbx_description
1 polymer ?
#
loop_
_entity_poly.entity_id
_entity_poly.type
_entity_poly.pdbx_seq_one_letter_code
_entity_poly.pdbx_strand_id
1 'polypeptide(L)'
;MEVVYSVCVGFMTACGIFLMLRGHTFTLVIGLTLLSYAVNLFLFASGGLTIGAPAVLNGGDNYADPLPQALVLTAIVIGFAMTAFAVILAMRGRADLGNDHVDGEEPIDRLAREDKA
;
A
#
# COMPACT_ATOMS: atom_id res chain seq x y z
N MET A 1 13.60 -6.58 18.37
CA MET A 1 12.78 -5.57 17.64
C MET A 1 12.25 -6.13 16.32
N GLU A 2 13.03 -7.00 15.68
CA GLU A 2 12.83 -7.64 14.40
C GLU A 2 11.50 -8.41 14.33
N VAL A 3 11.11 -9.12 15.39
CA VAL A 3 9.85 -9.89 15.43
C VAL A 3 8.62 -8.98 15.38
N VAL A 4 8.62 -7.88 16.13
CA VAL A 4 7.51 -6.92 16.10
C VAL A 4 7.43 -6.28 14.71
N TYR A 5 8.58 -5.97 14.12
CA TYR A 5 8.66 -5.40 12.79
C TYR A 5 8.11 -6.34 11.71
N SER A 6 8.52 -7.60 11.73
CA SER A 6 8.08 -8.59 10.73
C SER A 6 6.59 -8.88 10.84
N VAL A 7 6.04 -8.93 12.07
CA VAL A 7 4.60 -9.07 12.29
C VAL A 7 3.83 -7.86 11.76
N CYS A 8 4.31 -6.64 12.01
CA CYS A 8 3.68 -5.42 11.49
C CYS A 8 3.68 -5.40 9.95
N VAL A 9 4.81 -5.70 9.31
CA VAL A 9 4.91 -5.76 7.84
C VAL A 9 3.96 -6.83 7.29
N GLY A 10 3.98 -8.04 7.85
CA GLY A 10 3.09 -9.12 7.43
C GLY A 10 1.61 -8.77 7.56
N PHE A 11 1.23 -8.12 8.67
CA PHE A 11 -0.14 -7.66 8.90
C PHE A 11 -0.56 -6.59 7.89
N MET A 12 0.28 -5.58 7.64
CA MET A 12 0.01 -4.54 6.63
C MET A 12 -0.11 -5.12 5.22
N THR A 13 0.77 -6.06 4.86
CA THR A 13 0.69 -6.77 3.57
C THR A 13 -0.60 -7.57 3.45
N ALA A 14 -1.00 -8.32 4.50
CA ALA A 14 -2.25 -9.08 4.51
C ALA A 14 -3.48 -8.17 4.36
N CYS A 15 -3.53 -7.06 5.10
CA CYS A 15 -4.59 -6.07 4.97
C CYS A 15 -4.61 -5.41 3.58
N GLY A 16 -3.45 -5.08 3.01
CA GLY A 16 -3.33 -4.51 1.67
C GLY A 16 -3.92 -5.45 0.61
N ILE A 17 -3.51 -6.73 0.65
CA ILE A 17 -4.03 -7.77 -0.26
C ILE A 17 -5.55 -7.96 -0.06
N PHE A 18 -6.01 -8.03 1.19
CA PHE A 18 -7.44 -8.15 1.48
C PHE A 18 -8.27 -7.01 0.88
N LEU A 19 -7.80 -5.77 1.01
CA LEU A 19 -8.48 -4.60 0.46
C LEU A 19 -8.48 -4.59 -1.08
N MET A 20 -7.40 -5.06 -1.71
CA MET A 20 -7.32 -5.20 -3.17
C MET A 20 -8.35 -6.19 -3.73
N LEU A 21 -8.78 -7.17 -2.93
CA LEU A 21 -9.76 -8.19 -3.33
C LEU A 21 -11.22 -7.76 -3.15
N ARG A 22 -11.50 -6.55 -2.63
CA ARG A 22 -12.88 -6.11 -2.29
C ARG A 22 -13.72 -5.64 -3.49
N GLY A 23 -13.18 -5.65 -4.71
CA GLY A 23 -13.94 -5.37 -5.94
C GLY A 23 -14.37 -3.91 -6.17
N HIS A 24 -13.93 -2.97 -5.34
CA HIS A 24 -14.24 -1.54 -5.50
C HIS A 24 -12.98 -0.72 -5.76
N THR A 25 -13.01 0.18 -6.74
CA THR A 25 -11.81 0.95 -7.16
C THR A 25 -11.25 1.77 -6.01
N PHE A 26 -12.10 2.43 -5.21
CA PHE A 26 -11.64 3.18 -4.04
C PHE A 26 -10.94 2.28 -3.01
N THR A 27 -11.51 1.12 -2.71
CA THR A 27 -10.89 0.18 -1.75
C THR A 27 -9.57 -0.37 -2.31
N LEU A 28 -9.52 -0.64 -3.61
CA LEU A 28 -8.31 -1.10 -4.30
C LEU A 28 -7.18 -0.08 -4.16
N VAL A 29 -7.45 1.21 -4.36
CA VAL A 29 -6.47 2.29 -4.16
C VAL A 29 -5.95 2.30 -2.72
N ILE A 30 -6.82 2.17 -1.71
CA ILE A 30 -6.40 2.09 -0.30
C ILE A 30 -5.59 0.82 -0.01
N GLY A 31 -5.91 -0.30 -0.65
CA GLY A 31 -5.13 -1.54 -0.55
C GLY A 31 -3.72 -1.39 -1.13
N LEU A 32 -3.61 -0.76 -2.31
CA LEU A 32 -2.33 -0.48 -2.97
C LEU A 32 -1.45 0.47 -2.14
N THR A 33 -2.03 1.52 -1.54
CA THR A 33 -1.26 2.45 -0.68
C THR A 33 -0.76 1.77 0.57
N LEU A 34 -1.60 0.96 1.22
CA LEU A 34 -1.20 0.20 2.41
C LEU A 34 -0.08 -0.81 2.09
N LEU A 35 -0.17 -1.49 0.95
CA LEU A 35 0.88 -2.40 0.48
C LEU A 35 2.19 -1.64 0.18
N SER A 36 2.12 -0.46 -0.43
CA SER A 36 3.29 0.40 -0.67
C SER A 36 3.99 0.79 0.64
N TYR A 37 3.23 1.12 1.69
CA TYR A 37 3.82 1.38 3.01
C TYR A 37 4.47 0.13 3.63
N ALA A 38 3.85 -1.05 3.48
CA ALA A 38 4.46 -2.30 3.94
C ALA A 38 5.80 -2.60 3.24
N VAL A 39 5.88 -2.35 1.93
CA VAL A 39 7.11 -2.50 1.13
C VAL A 39 8.17 -1.49 1.57
N ASN A 40 7.79 -0.23 1.84
CA ASN A 40 8.72 0.78 2.33
C ASN A 40 9.33 0.38 3.69
N LEU A 41 8.51 -0.16 4.59
CA LEU A 41 9.00 -0.70 5.85
C LEU A 41 9.92 -1.91 5.63
N PHE A 42 9.51 -2.86 4.78
CA PHE A 42 10.36 -4.00 4.44
C PHE A 42 11.73 -3.59 3.89
N LEU A 43 11.77 -2.62 2.96
CA LEU A 43 13.01 -2.07 2.43
C LEU A 43 13.86 -1.42 3.52
N PHE A 44 13.25 -0.62 4.39
CA PHE A 44 13.95 0.00 5.52
C PHE A 44 14.62 -1.04 6.43
N ALA A 45 13.92 -2.14 6.74
CA ALA A 45 14.48 -3.20 7.58
C ALA A 45 15.65 -3.96 6.94
N SER A 46 15.78 -3.96 5.61
CA SER A 46 16.88 -4.65 4.92
C SER A 46 18.27 -4.04 5.22
N GLY A 47 18.32 -2.77 5.65
CA GLY A 47 19.55 -2.07 6.06
C GLY A 47 20.07 -2.39 7.46
N GLY A 48 19.40 -3.27 8.19
CA GLY A 48 19.69 -3.52 9.60
C GLY A 48 19.06 -2.48 10.53
N LEU A 49 18.36 -2.95 11.57
CA LEU A 49 17.73 -2.11 12.57
C LEU A 49 18.72 -1.73 13.68
N THR A 50 19.77 -0.99 13.33
CA THR A 50 20.75 -0.51 14.32
C THR A 50 20.22 0.73 15.04
N ILE A 51 20.04 0.64 16.36
CA ILE A 51 19.57 1.75 17.19
C ILE A 51 20.75 2.69 17.47
N GLY A 52 20.56 4.00 17.25
CA GLY A 52 21.56 5.02 17.63
C GLY A 52 22.67 5.29 16.61
N ALA A 53 22.55 4.77 15.38
CA ALA A 53 23.46 5.03 14.27
C ALA A 53 22.77 5.90 13.20
N PRO A 54 22.78 7.23 13.32
CA PRO A 54 22.13 8.10 12.33
C PRO A 54 22.81 7.96 10.96
N ALA A 55 22.02 7.91 9.89
CA ALA A 55 22.52 7.88 8.52
C ALA A 55 22.98 9.26 7.99
N VAL A 56 23.15 10.25 8.87
CA VAL A 56 23.79 11.52 8.57
C VAL A 56 25.09 11.58 9.36
N LEU A 57 26.21 11.72 8.64
CA LEU A 57 27.56 11.73 9.20
C LEU A 57 27.74 12.91 10.16
N ASN A 58 27.72 12.64 11.47
CA ASN A 58 28.05 13.61 12.52
C ASN A 58 29.39 13.27 13.19
N GLY A 59 30.36 12.78 12.43
CA GLY A 59 31.74 12.54 12.90
C GLY A 59 31.94 11.37 13.87
N GLY A 60 30.98 10.44 13.98
CA GLY A 60 31.10 9.21 14.77
C GLY A 60 31.28 7.96 13.90
N ASP A 61 31.93 6.94 14.46
CA ASP A 61 32.23 5.65 13.79
C ASP A 61 31.01 4.72 13.60
N ASN A 62 29.84 5.05 14.17
CA ASN A 62 28.63 4.25 14.07
C ASN A 62 27.59 4.92 13.16
N TYR A 63 27.35 4.32 12.00
CA TYR A 63 26.48 4.83 10.94
C TYR A 63 25.62 3.71 10.35
N ALA A 64 24.34 3.98 10.09
CA ALA A 64 23.44 3.02 9.44
C ALA A 64 23.57 3.08 7.91
N ASP A 65 23.31 1.97 7.22
CA ASP A 65 23.38 1.91 5.75
C ASP A 65 22.47 2.98 5.10
N PRO A 66 23.01 3.89 4.28
CA PRO A 66 22.22 4.94 3.63
C PRO A 66 21.42 4.43 2.45
N LEU A 67 21.81 3.30 1.85
CA LEU A 67 21.22 2.80 0.62
C LEU A 67 19.71 2.52 0.81
N PRO A 68 19.27 1.80 1.86
CA PRO A 68 17.84 1.57 2.09
C PRO A 68 17.06 2.85 2.34
N GLN A 69 17.66 3.87 2.95
CA GLN A 69 16.98 5.15 3.19
C GLN A 69 16.76 5.93 1.90
N ALA A 70 17.77 5.97 1.02
CA ALA A 70 17.64 6.59 -0.29
C ALA A 70 16.60 5.85 -1.16
N LEU A 71 16.59 4.52 -1.11
CA LEU A 71 15.59 3.70 -1.81
C LEU A 71 14.17 3.97 -1.31
N VAL A 72 13.97 4.06 0.01
CA VAL A 72 12.65 4.36 0.60
C VAL A 72 12.18 5.76 0.24
N LEU A 73 13.04 6.78 0.28
CA LEU A 73 12.66 8.14 -0.14
C LEU A 73 12.19 8.18 -1.60
N THR A 74 12.90 7.44 -2.47
CA THR A 74 12.51 7.30 -3.88
C THR A 74 11.17 6.59 -4.02
N ALA A 75 10.99 5.49 -3.30
CA ALA A 75 9.75 4.72 -3.30
C ALA A 75 8.55 5.53 -2.79
N ILE A 76 8.73 6.40 -1.80
CA ILE A 76 7.68 7.29 -1.28
C ILE A 76 7.18 8.25 -2.38
N VAL A 77 8.10 8.86 -3.15
CA VAL A 77 7.72 9.81 -4.20
C VAL A 77 6.99 9.11 -5.35
N ILE A 78 7.48 7.93 -5.76
CA ILE A 78 6.81 7.10 -6.78
C ILE A 78 5.42 6.68 -6.30
N GLY A 79 5.33 6.17 -5.07
CA GLY A 79 4.07 5.75 -4.45
C GLY A 79 3.06 6.90 -4.39
N PHE A 80 3.50 8.10 -4.01
CA PHE A 80 2.65 9.30 -4.00
C PHE A 80 2.12 9.65 -5.39
N ALA A 81 3.00 9.72 -6.40
CA ALA A 81 2.61 10.04 -7.77
C ALA A 81 1.62 9.01 -8.35
N MET A 82 1.91 7.71 -8.16
CA MET A 82 1.05 6.62 -8.62
C MET A 82 -0.30 6.60 -7.89
N THR A 83 -0.32 6.89 -6.59
CA THR A 83 -1.55 6.98 -5.81
C THR A 83 -2.41 8.15 -6.28
N ALA A 84 -1.84 9.33 -6.47
CA ALA A 84 -2.56 10.49 -6.98
C ALA A 84 -3.18 10.22 -8.36
N PHE A 85 -2.42 9.58 -9.25
CA PHE A 85 -2.92 9.14 -10.55
C PHE A 85 -4.08 8.14 -10.41
N ALA A 86 -3.93 7.11 -9.57
CA ALA A 86 -4.96 6.09 -9.37
C ALA A 86 -6.25 6.68 -8.77
N VAL A 87 -6.15 7.64 -7.85
CA VAL A 87 -7.31 8.36 -7.29
C VAL A 87 -8.03 9.15 -8.37
N ILE A 88 -7.31 9.92 -9.19
CA ILE A 88 -7.91 10.69 -10.28
C ILE A 88 -8.60 9.77 -11.28
N LEU A 89 -7.97 8.63 -11.62
CA LEU A 89 -8.54 7.63 -12.51
C LEU A 89 -9.81 7.01 -11.90
N ALA A 90 -9.81 6.66 -10.61
CA ALA A 90 -10.98 6.13 -9.92
C ALA A 90 -12.14 7.14 -9.88
N MET A 91 -11.85 8.42 -9.60
CA MET A 91 -12.85 9.49 -9.63
C MET A 91 -13.43 9.68 -11.02
N ARG A 92 -12.58 9.65 -12.05
CA ARG A 92 -13.02 9.81 -13.44
C ARG A 92 -13.84 8.61 -13.92
N GLY A 93 -13.39 7.40 -13.60
CA GLY A 93 -14.12 6.16 -13.88
C GLY A 93 -15.51 6.17 -13.24
N ARG A 94 -15.61 6.55 -11.97
CA ARG A 94 -16.91 6.69 -11.29
C ARG A 94 -17.81 7.74 -11.95
N ALA A 95 -17.25 8.85 -12.43
CA ALA A 95 -18.01 9.88 -13.13
C ALA A 95 -18.51 9.42 -14.51
N ASP A 96 -17.70 8.63 -15.24
CA ASP A 96 -18.01 8.19 -16.61
C ASP A 96 -18.90 6.93 -16.64
N LEU A 97 -18.68 5.96 -15.74
CA LEU A 97 -19.42 4.69 -15.67
C LEU A 97 -20.63 4.73 -14.71
N GLY A 98 -20.68 5.71 -13.80
CA GLY A 98 -21.72 5.79 -12.76
C GLY A 98 -21.62 4.73 -11.66
N ASN A 99 -20.68 3.78 -11.75
CA ASN A 99 -20.37 2.79 -10.73
C ASN A 99 -18.87 2.80 -10.36
N ASP A 100 -18.52 2.09 -9.30
CA ASP A 100 -17.15 1.97 -8.79
C ASP A 100 -16.74 0.52 -8.60
N HIS A 101 -17.37 -0.36 -9.36
CA HIS A 101 -17.01 -1.75 -9.41
C HIS A 101 -15.87 -1.93 -10.40
N VAL A 102 -14.84 -2.67 -10.01
CA VAL A 102 -13.63 -2.83 -10.85
C VAL A 102 -13.92 -3.55 -12.16
N ASP A 103 -14.90 -4.46 -12.17
CA ASP A 103 -15.32 -5.21 -13.36
C ASP A 103 -16.37 -4.45 -14.20
N GLY A 104 -16.76 -3.24 -13.80
CA GLY A 104 -17.72 -2.39 -14.51
C GLY A 104 -19.19 -2.83 -14.42
N GLU A 105 -19.48 -4.03 -13.93
CA GLU A 105 -20.83 -4.52 -13.64
C GLU A 105 -21.07 -4.62 -12.13
N GLU A 106 -22.21 -4.14 -11.62
CA GLU A 106 -22.59 -4.45 -10.25
C GLU A 106 -22.98 -5.94 -10.15
N PRO A 107 -22.55 -6.66 -9.09
CA PRO A 107 -22.93 -8.06 -8.91
C PRO A 107 -24.46 -8.18 -8.92
N ILE A 108 -25.02 -8.89 -9.91
CA ILE A 108 -26.46 -9.18 -9.94
C ILE A 108 -26.79 -9.92 -8.65
N ASP A 109 -27.58 -9.29 -7.78
CA ASP A 109 -28.10 -9.92 -6.57
C ASP A 109 -28.99 -11.10 -6.96
N ARG A 110 -28.39 -12.30 -6.99
CA ARG A 110 -29.10 -13.54 -7.35
C ARG A 110 -30.09 -13.96 -6.26
N LEU A 111 -29.92 -13.49 -5.02
CA LEU A 111 -30.81 -13.83 -3.90
C LEU A 111 -32.17 -13.15 -4.05
N ALA A 112 -32.22 -11.94 -4.61
CA ALA A 112 -33.48 -11.23 -4.87
C ALA A 112 -34.37 -11.90 -5.95
N ARG A 113 -33.86 -12.87 -6.71
CA ARG A 113 -34.64 -13.64 -7.69
C ARG A 113 -35.25 -14.91 -7.12
N GLU A 114 -34.64 -15.53 -6.12
CA GLU A 114 -35.18 -16.75 -5.50
C GLU A 114 -36.43 -16.46 -4.66
N ASP A 115 -36.56 -15.25 -4.10
CA ASP A 115 -37.76 -14.82 -3.36
C ASP A 115 -38.96 -14.48 -4.27
N LYS A 116 -38.78 -14.51 -5.60
CA LYS A 116 -39.82 -14.16 -6.60
C LYS A 116 -40.25 -15.33 -7.49
N ALA A 117 -39.76 -16.55 -7.27
CA ALA A 117 -40.10 -17.76 -8.02
C ALA A 117 -40.92 -18.72 -7.16
#